data_AF-A0A4Y7RCN2-F1
#
_entry.id   AF-A0A4Y7RCN2-F1
#
_cell.length_a   1.000
_cell.length_b   1.000
_cell.length_c   1.000
_cell.angle_alpha   90.00
_cell.angle_beta   90.00
_cell.angle_gamma   90.00
#
_symmetry.space_group_name_H-M   'P 1'
#
loop_
_entity.id
_entity.type
_entity.pdbx_description
1 polymer ?
#
loop_
_entity_poly.entity_id
_entity_poly.type
_entity_poly.pdbx_seq_one_letter_code
_entity_poly.pdbx_strand_id
1 'polypeptide(L)'
;MKKLYKILLQQHLGAPDSPLVKIGDRVERGALIAEPVRLGANIHASVSGTVIDVNEKEIVVEADEVQPDTFQPIPASDSIVEMIKAAGIVGMGGAGFPTHVKMDIDIKGGVVIANGAECEPLLAHNIKQIQENPAVVYRGLIYAMRATNAARGIIAIKSKNTKAIASMKSVIDDARIEVATLPDLYPMGEERAIIREVLGQLLKPEQLPSAANAVVCNVETLAAVCEAVELKKPVMTKNLTVIGRLKSGREANIFMNVPIGTPIKDLIAEAGGIEGDYGEIIMGGPFTGKSVDIDSVVEKTTGGVLVTLPLPKEKRKMGLLVCACGAGEVRLRELAQKMGAEVVSVERCKQVVDVKNSIKCENPGNCPGQAEKVLKLKKNGAEVLLISNCSDCSNTVMGVAPKLKLPVYHHTDHIMRAVGHRLVRRLKIE
;
A
#
# COMPACT_ATOMS: atom_id res chain seq x y z
N MET A 1 26.84 0.41 -19.07
CA MET A 1 26.90 1.10 -17.76
C MET A 1 26.53 0.08 -16.70
N LYS A 2 27.29 0.01 -15.61
CA LYS A 2 26.96 -0.86 -14.48
C LYS A 2 25.70 -0.34 -13.78
N LYS A 3 24.81 -1.23 -13.36
CA LYS A 3 23.53 -0.87 -12.71
C LYS A 3 23.75 -0.72 -11.21
N LEU A 4 23.26 0.38 -10.64
CA LEU A 4 23.35 0.66 -9.21
C LEU A 4 21.99 0.43 -8.55
N TYR A 5 21.99 -0.30 -7.43
CA TYR A 5 20.81 -0.53 -6.60
C TYR A 5 21.02 0.14 -5.26
N LYS A 6 20.12 1.07 -4.90
CA LYS A 6 20.15 1.75 -3.59
C LYS A 6 19.15 1.08 -2.67
N ILE A 7 19.64 0.41 -1.65
CA ILE A 7 18.80 -0.31 -0.69
C ILE A 7 18.69 0.56 0.56
N LEU A 8 17.53 1.20 0.73
CA LEU A 8 17.27 2.06 1.88
C LEU A 8 17.26 1.26 3.18
N LEU A 9 17.83 1.81 4.24
CA LEU A 9 17.87 1.20 5.58
C LEU A 9 16.55 1.39 6.35
N GLN A 10 15.65 2.25 5.89
CA GLN A 10 14.31 2.42 6.48
C GLN A 10 13.24 2.00 5.48
N GLN A 11 12.75 0.76 5.57
CA GLN A 11 11.70 0.20 4.71
C GLN A 11 10.53 -0.41 5.51
N HIS A 12 10.34 0.09 6.73
CA HIS A 12 9.32 -0.34 7.67
C HIS A 12 8.99 0.77 8.67
N LEU A 13 7.98 0.53 9.51
CA LEU A 13 7.54 1.47 10.55
C LEU A 13 8.64 1.81 11.60
N GLY A 14 9.64 0.95 11.74
CA GLY A 14 10.78 1.12 12.63
C GLY A 14 11.73 2.27 12.30
N ALA A 15 12.73 2.46 13.16
CA ALA A 15 13.90 3.28 12.86
C ALA A 15 14.76 2.60 11.76
N PRO A 16 15.66 3.33 11.08
CA PRO A 16 16.58 2.72 10.10
C PRO A 16 17.38 1.55 10.68
N ASP A 17 17.60 0.52 9.87
CA ASP A 17 18.36 -0.67 10.20
C ASP A 17 19.87 -0.39 10.23
N SER A 18 20.60 -1.18 11.01
CA SER A 18 22.06 -1.11 11.08
C SER A 18 22.68 -1.97 9.96
N PRO A 19 23.54 -1.39 9.11
CA PRO A 19 24.20 -2.14 8.05
C PRO A 19 25.19 -3.16 8.63
N LEU A 20 25.27 -4.33 8.00
CA LEU A 20 26.19 -5.43 8.34
C LEU A 20 27.37 -5.57 7.35
N VAL A 21 27.35 -4.78 6.28
CA VAL A 21 28.35 -4.79 5.21
C VAL A 21 29.12 -3.47 5.17
N LYS A 22 30.28 -3.49 4.53
CA LYS A 22 31.17 -2.34 4.35
C LYS A 22 31.45 -2.13 2.86
N ILE A 23 31.91 -0.93 2.50
CA ILE A 23 32.36 -0.62 1.15
C ILE A 23 33.47 -1.60 0.75
N GLY A 24 33.33 -2.20 -0.43
CA GLY A 24 34.24 -3.22 -0.98
C GLY A 24 33.79 -4.65 -0.74
N ASP A 25 32.81 -4.90 0.15
CA ASP A 25 32.27 -6.24 0.35
C ASP A 25 31.52 -6.74 -0.89
N ARG A 26 31.68 -8.03 -1.20
CA ARG A 26 30.87 -8.70 -2.20
C ARG A 26 29.64 -9.31 -1.54
N VAL A 27 28.47 -9.07 -2.11
CA VAL A 27 27.19 -9.61 -1.64
C VAL A 27 26.57 -10.48 -2.71
N GLU A 28 25.98 -11.60 -2.29
CA GLU A 28 25.15 -12.43 -3.13
C GLU A 28 23.68 -12.02 -2.97
N ARG A 29 22.89 -12.17 -4.03
CA ARG A 29 21.44 -12.01 -3.97
C ARG A 29 20.87 -12.85 -2.82
N GLY A 30 20.09 -12.23 -1.95
CA GLY A 30 19.53 -12.86 -0.75
C GLY A 30 20.41 -12.78 0.50
N ALA A 31 21.65 -12.30 0.41
CA ALA A 31 22.51 -12.09 1.58
C ALA A 31 21.88 -11.07 2.54
N LEU A 32 21.95 -11.34 3.84
CA LEU A 32 21.54 -10.40 4.89
C LEU A 32 22.55 -9.24 4.95
N ILE A 33 22.10 -8.01 4.77
CA ILE A 33 22.96 -6.81 4.68
C ILE A 33 22.65 -5.73 5.70
N ALA A 34 21.48 -5.78 6.35
CA ALA A 34 21.17 -4.93 7.49
C ALA A 34 20.17 -5.61 8.43
N GLU A 35 20.25 -5.26 9.71
CA GLU A 35 19.37 -5.77 10.76
C GLU A 35 18.74 -4.63 11.58
N PRO A 36 17.50 -4.82 12.07
CA PRO A 36 16.82 -3.80 12.85
C PRO A 36 17.40 -3.70 14.27
N VAL A 37 17.58 -2.48 14.77
CA VAL A 37 18.00 -2.23 16.16
C VAL A 37 16.88 -2.52 17.16
N ARG A 38 15.62 -2.31 16.75
CA ARG A 38 14.41 -2.52 17.56
C ARG A 38 13.29 -3.12 16.70
N LEU A 39 12.09 -2.55 16.75
CA LEU A 39 11.00 -2.90 15.85
C LEU A 39 11.44 -2.62 14.41
N GLY A 40 11.50 -3.64 13.57
CA GLY A 40 11.92 -3.54 12.17
C GLY A 40 11.98 -4.91 11.52
N ALA A 41 12.63 -5.04 10.37
CA ALA A 41 12.73 -6.31 9.65
C ALA A 41 13.95 -6.35 8.73
N ASN A 42 14.77 -7.39 8.90
CA ASN A 42 15.99 -7.70 8.15
C ASN A 42 15.97 -7.26 6.68
N ILE A 43 17.04 -6.63 6.22
CA ILE A 43 17.20 -6.20 4.84
C ILE A 43 18.21 -7.09 4.15
N HIS A 44 17.85 -7.55 2.94
CA HIS A 44 18.65 -8.46 2.15
C HIS A 44 19.07 -7.81 0.83
N ALA A 45 20.20 -8.23 0.29
CA ALA A 45 20.64 -7.84 -1.04
C ALA A 45 19.65 -8.35 -2.10
N SER A 46 19.15 -7.46 -2.94
CA SER A 46 18.22 -7.80 -4.02
C SER A 46 18.91 -8.29 -5.30
N VAL A 47 20.22 -8.06 -5.39
CA VAL A 47 21.11 -8.41 -6.51
C VAL A 47 22.47 -8.84 -5.98
N SER A 48 23.19 -9.66 -6.75
CA SER A 48 24.60 -9.97 -6.50
C SER A 48 25.48 -8.84 -7.02
N GLY A 49 26.52 -8.47 -6.28
CA GLY A 49 27.39 -7.37 -6.68
C GLY A 49 28.38 -6.94 -5.62
N THR A 50 28.93 -5.75 -5.80
CA THR A 50 29.90 -5.14 -4.87
C THR A 50 29.27 -3.93 -4.17
N VAL A 51 29.42 -3.84 -2.86
CA VAL A 51 28.99 -2.67 -2.09
C VAL A 51 29.94 -1.52 -2.38
N ILE A 52 29.41 -0.42 -2.92
CA ILE A 52 30.21 0.76 -3.31
C ILE A 52 30.01 1.96 -2.39
N ASP A 53 28.91 1.99 -1.63
CA ASP A 53 28.64 3.01 -0.61
C ASP A 53 27.78 2.45 0.52
N VAL A 54 28.03 2.93 1.74
CA VAL A 54 27.24 2.63 2.95
C VAL A 54 27.15 3.90 3.77
N ASN A 55 25.94 4.39 4.00
CA ASN A 55 25.69 5.57 4.83
C ASN A 55 24.45 5.35 5.73
N GLU A 56 24.08 6.36 6.53
CA GLU A 56 22.96 6.26 7.48
C GLU A 56 21.58 6.02 6.83
N LYS A 57 21.45 6.24 5.52
CA LYS A 57 20.19 6.12 4.78
C LYS A 57 20.12 4.86 3.93
N GLU A 58 21.23 4.45 3.31
CA GLU A 58 21.22 3.41 2.28
C GLU A 58 22.54 2.64 2.16
N ILE A 59 22.42 1.45 1.59
CA ILE A 59 23.53 0.63 1.07
C ILE A 59 23.43 0.67 -0.46
N VAL A 60 24.51 1.00 -1.16
CA VAL A 60 24.54 1.02 -2.63
C VAL A 60 25.34 -0.15 -3.16
N VAL A 61 24.68 -0.99 -3.97
CA VAL A 61 25.28 -2.17 -4.61
C VAL A 61 25.44 -1.91 -6.10
N GLU A 62 26.67 -2.01 -6.58
CA GLU A 62 26.98 -2.10 -8.00
C GLU A 62 26.76 -3.56 -8.44
N ALA A 63 25.72 -3.79 -9.24
CA ALA A 63 25.31 -5.14 -9.63
C ALA A 63 26.30 -5.76 -10.63
N ASP A 64 26.56 -7.06 -10.43
CA ASP A 64 27.27 -7.88 -11.41
C ASP A 64 26.49 -7.93 -12.74
N GLU A 65 27.20 -8.05 -13.86
CA GLU A 65 26.58 -8.11 -15.20
C GLU A 65 25.66 -9.32 -15.36
N VAL A 66 26.04 -10.43 -14.72
CA VAL A 66 25.28 -11.68 -14.70
C VAL A 66 24.62 -11.80 -13.32
N GLN A 67 23.30 -11.92 -13.31
CA GLN A 67 22.50 -12.16 -12.11
C GLN A 67 21.93 -13.58 -12.17
N PRO A 68 22.49 -14.55 -11.41
CA PRO A 68 21.89 -15.88 -11.31
C PRO A 68 20.47 -15.81 -10.72
N ASP A 69 19.63 -16.78 -11.11
CA ASP A 69 18.30 -16.96 -10.52
C ASP A 69 18.35 -17.57 -9.10
N THR A 70 19.53 -17.98 -8.64
CA THR A 70 19.77 -18.47 -7.29
C THR A 70 19.86 -17.33 -6.28
N PHE A 71 19.65 -17.67 -5.02
CA PHE A 71 19.79 -16.74 -3.90
C PHE A 71 20.36 -17.45 -2.68
N GLN A 72 20.99 -16.68 -1.79
CA GLN A 72 21.39 -17.15 -0.47
C GLN A 72 20.13 -17.38 0.38
N PRO A 73 19.86 -18.63 0.81
CA PRO A 73 18.68 -18.93 1.61
C PRO A 73 18.84 -18.41 3.05
N ILE A 74 17.72 -18.07 3.68
CA ILE A 74 17.69 -17.76 5.11
C ILE A 74 17.94 -19.02 5.96
N PRO A 75 18.41 -18.87 7.22
CA PRO A 75 18.55 -19.99 8.12
C PRO A 75 17.24 -20.76 8.29
N ALA A 76 17.29 -22.08 8.21
CA ALA A 76 16.13 -22.93 8.43
C ALA A 76 15.72 -22.92 9.92
N SER A 77 14.41 -23.00 10.17
CA SER A 77 13.81 -23.05 11.50
C SER A 77 12.50 -23.81 11.44
N ASP A 78 12.20 -24.56 12.51
CA ASP A 78 10.89 -25.19 12.70
C ASP A 78 9.79 -24.18 13.07
N SER A 79 10.19 -22.97 13.52
CA SER A 79 9.28 -21.88 13.82
C SER A 79 9.00 -21.04 12.59
N ILE A 80 7.74 -21.03 12.15
CA ILE A 80 7.27 -20.15 11.06
C ILE A 80 7.56 -18.68 11.37
N VAL A 81 7.38 -18.24 12.63
CA VAL A 81 7.62 -16.85 13.04
C VAL A 81 9.10 -16.47 12.87
N GLU A 82 10.03 -17.37 13.23
CA GLU A 82 11.46 -17.14 13.02
C GLU A 82 11.83 -17.12 11.54
N MET A 83 11.22 -17.97 10.71
CA MET A 83 11.40 -17.91 9.25
C MET A 83 10.92 -16.58 8.66
N ILE A 84 9.78 -16.07 9.13
CA ILE A 84 9.23 -14.75 8.71
C ILE A 84 10.16 -13.62 9.13
N LYS A 85 10.71 -13.69 10.35
CA LYS A 85 11.64 -12.70 10.88
C LYS A 85 12.96 -12.72 10.10
N ALA A 86 13.55 -13.89 9.90
CA ALA A 86 14.79 -14.08 9.16
C ALA A 86 14.66 -13.59 7.71
N ALA A 87 13.54 -13.86 7.04
CA ALA A 87 13.26 -13.37 5.69
C ALA A 87 13.04 -11.85 5.59
N GLY A 88 12.89 -11.15 6.70
CA GLY A 88 12.70 -9.70 6.71
C GLY A 88 11.34 -9.27 6.16
N ILE A 89 10.29 -10.07 6.40
CA ILE A 89 8.94 -9.80 5.85
C ILE A 89 8.27 -8.67 6.62
N VAL A 90 7.73 -7.71 5.87
CA VAL A 90 6.89 -6.62 6.36
C VAL A 90 5.51 -6.68 5.70
N GLY A 91 4.52 -5.98 6.27
CA GLY A 91 3.22 -5.79 5.64
C GLY A 91 3.34 -4.99 4.34
N MET A 92 3.21 -5.69 3.21
CA MET A 92 3.40 -5.17 1.85
C MET A 92 2.17 -4.42 1.29
N GLY A 93 1.10 -4.32 2.08
CA GLY A 93 -0.10 -3.56 1.72
C GLY A 93 -0.04 -2.07 2.08
N GLY A 94 1.08 -1.56 2.60
CA GLY A 94 1.20 -0.15 2.99
C GLY A 94 2.31 0.10 4.01
N ALA A 95 1.94 0.34 5.27
CA ALA A 95 2.82 0.92 6.30
C ALA A 95 4.09 0.14 6.69
N GLY A 96 4.32 -1.07 6.16
CA GLY A 96 5.54 -1.84 6.43
C GLY A 96 5.67 -2.28 7.89
N PHE A 97 4.57 -2.69 8.54
CA PHE A 97 4.65 -3.26 9.88
C PHE A 97 5.34 -4.64 9.85
N PRO A 98 6.29 -4.96 10.73
CA PRO A 98 6.97 -6.26 10.71
C PRO A 98 6.01 -7.43 10.85
N THR A 99 6.03 -8.37 9.89
CA THR A 99 5.04 -9.45 9.82
C THR A 99 5.23 -10.44 10.95
N HIS A 100 6.45 -10.71 11.39
CA HIS A 100 6.71 -11.63 12.50
C HIS A 100 6.01 -11.16 13.79
N VAL A 101 6.03 -9.86 14.11
CA VAL A 101 5.31 -9.30 15.27
C VAL A 101 3.80 -9.52 15.16
N LYS A 102 3.24 -9.43 13.94
CA LYS A 102 1.82 -9.68 13.70
C LYS A 102 1.45 -11.16 13.77
N MET A 103 2.38 -12.04 13.44
CA MET A 103 2.18 -13.49 13.43
C MET A 103 2.52 -14.15 14.77
N ASP A 104 3.22 -13.46 15.66
CA ASP A 104 3.57 -13.90 17.02
C ASP A 104 2.41 -13.68 18.02
N ILE A 105 1.17 -13.68 17.53
CA ILE A 105 -0.02 -13.59 18.38
C ILE A 105 -0.76 -14.92 18.34
N ASP A 106 -1.13 -15.41 19.51
CA ASP A 106 -1.99 -16.59 19.64
C ASP A 106 -3.46 -16.15 19.55
N ILE A 107 -4.10 -16.44 18.42
CA ILE A 107 -5.53 -16.27 18.19
C ILE A 107 -6.20 -17.63 18.10
N LYS A 108 -5.94 -18.52 19.06
CA LYS A 108 -6.59 -19.83 19.16
C LYS A 108 -8.11 -19.74 18.96
N GLY A 109 -8.63 -20.50 18.00
CA GLY A 109 -10.05 -20.46 17.63
C GLY A 109 -10.46 -19.26 16.74
N GLY A 110 -9.51 -18.38 16.43
CA GLY A 110 -9.69 -17.16 15.65
C GLY A 110 -9.53 -17.37 14.15
N VAL A 111 -9.28 -16.26 13.44
CA VAL A 111 -9.25 -16.22 11.97
C VAL A 111 -8.06 -15.45 11.42
N VAL A 112 -7.41 -16.00 10.40
CA VAL A 112 -6.51 -15.23 9.54
C VAL A 112 -7.26 -14.80 8.28
N ILE A 113 -7.22 -13.52 7.95
CA ILE A 113 -7.89 -12.94 6.79
C ILE A 113 -6.84 -12.49 5.78
N ALA A 114 -6.79 -13.15 4.62
CA ALA A 114 -6.03 -12.71 3.47
C ALA A 114 -6.74 -11.52 2.80
N ASN A 115 -6.17 -10.33 2.92
CA ASN A 115 -6.64 -9.10 2.31
C ASN A 115 -6.22 -9.03 0.84
N GLY A 116 -7.11 -9.49 -0.04
CA GLY A 116 -7.03 -9.40 -1.49
C GLY A 116 -7.89 -8.26 -2.07
N ALA A 117 -8.19 -7.23 -1.26
CA ALA A 117 -9.11 -6.17 -1.66
C ALA A 117 -8.50 -5.21 -2.70
N GLU A 118 -7.17 -5.08 -2.74
CA GLU A 118 -6.40 -4.12 -3.56
C GLU A 118 -7.13 -2.78 -3.72
N CYS A 119 -7.29 -2.08 -2.59
CA CYS A 119 -8.26 -0.99 -2.52
C CYS A 119 -7.80 0.31 -3.16
N GLU A 120 -6.50 0.59 -3.16
CA GLU A 120 -5.94 1.74 -3.86
C GLU A 120 -6.32 1.65 -5.34
N PRO A 121 -7.11 2.59 -5.88
CA PRO A 121 -7.51 2.52 -7.27
C PRO A 121 -6.29 2.51 -8.19
N LEU A 122 -6.44 1.96 -9.39
CA LEU A 122 -5.40 1.86 -10.42
C LEU A 122 -4.29 0.83 -10.12
N LEU A 123 -4.12 0.38 -8.87
CA LEU A 123 -3.21 -0.73 -8.57
C LEU A 123 -3.88 -2.06 -8.92
N ALA A 124 -3.09 -3.00 -9.46
CA ALA A 124 -3.59 -4.29 -9.95
C ALA A 124 -2.62 -5.47 -9.70
N HIS A 125 -1.49 -5.23 -9.02
CA HIS A 125 -0.42 -6.22 -8.85
C HIS A 125 -0.81 -7.35 -7.90
N ASN A 126 -1.56 -7.06 -6.83
CA ASN A 126 -2.05 -8.09 -5.92
C ASN A 126 -3.16 -8.93 -6.58
N ILE A 127 -4.06 -8.31 -7.34
CA ILE A 127 -5.07 -9.05 -8.12
C ILE A 127 -4.41 -9.94 -9.18
N LYS A 128 -3.37 -9.45 -9.87
CA LYS A 128 -2.57 -10.27 -10.81
C LYS A 128 -1.93 -11.46 -10.10
N GLN A 129 -1.31 -11.25 -8.94
CA GLN A 129 -0.71 -12.32 -8.14
C GLN A 129 -1.73 -13.40 -7.77
N ILE A 130 -2.94 -13.01 -7.34
CA ILE A 130 -4.01 -13.96 -7.02
C ILE A 130 -4.44 -14.74 -8.27
N GLN A 131 -4.52 -14.10 -9.43
CA GLN A 131 -4.96 -14.75 -10.66
C GLN A 131 -3.93 -15.75 -11.20
N GLU A 132 -2.65 -15.37 -11.19
CA GLU A 132 -1.56 -16.16 -11.77
C GLU A 132 -0.98 -17.20 -10.81
N ASN A 133 -0.87 -16.86 -9.52
CA ASN A 133 -0.22 -17.70 -8.51
C ASN A 133 -1.09 -17.89 -7.24
N PRO A 134 -2.37 -18.30 -7.35
CA PRO A 134 -3.28 -18.45 -6.22
C PRO A 134 -2.76 -19.42 -5.15
N ALA A 135 -2.08 -20.49 -5.58
CA ALA A 135 -1.59 -21.55 -4.69
C ALA A 135 -0.57 -21.04 -3.66
N VAL A 136 0.29 -20.08 -4.04
CA VAL A 136 1.30 -19.50 -3.14
C VAL A 136 0.64 -18.65 -2.05
N VAL A 137 -0.39 -17.88 -2.42
CA VAL A 137 -1.20 -17.11 -1.46
C VAL A 137 -1.95 -18.04 -0.51
N TYR A 138 -2.56 -19.10 -1.05
CA TYR A 138 -3.29 -20.11 -0.28
C TYR A 138 -2.40 -20.81 0.76
N ARG A 139 -1.23 -21.32 0.35
CA ARG A 139 -0.28 -21.94 1.28
C ARG A 139 0.28 -20.94 2.30
N GLY A 140 0.52 -19.70 1.89
CA GLY A 140 0.86 -18.60 2.78
C GLY A 140 -0.17 -18.38 3.89
N LEU A 141 -1.47 -18.42 3.55
CA LEU A 141 -2.56 -18.35 4.51
C LEU A 141 -2.53 -19.54 5.50
N ILE A 142 -2.29 -20.76 5.02
CA ILE A 142 -2.16 -21.95 5.87
C ILE A 142 -1.01 -21.78 6.88
N TYR A 143 0.16 -21.32 6.44
CA TYR A 143 1.29 -21.07 7.34
C TYR A 143 0.98 -19.96 8.36
N ALA A 144 0.29 -18.90 7.94
CA ALA A 144 -0.15 -17.85 8.87
C ALA A 144 -1.15 -18.38 9.90
N MET A 145 -2.10 -19.25 9.50
CA MET A 145 -3.03 -19.90 10.44
C MET A 145 -2.28 -20.78 11.45
N ARG A 146 -1.27 -21.54 10.99
CA ARG A 146 -0.44 -22.36 11.88
C ARG A 146 0.38 -21.52 12.86
N ALA A 147 1.01 -20.44 12.39
CA ALA A 147 1.80 -19.55 13.23
C ALA A 147 0.98 -18.92 14.37
N THR A 148 -0.31 -18.67 14.10
CA THR A 148 -1.20 -17.94 15.00
C THR A 148 -2.22 -18.83 15.74
N ASN A 149 -2.17 -20.15 15.54
CA ASN A 149 -3.17 -21.14 15.98
C ASN A 149 -4.62 -20.81 15.57
N ALA A 150 -4.81 -20.06 14.49
CA ALA A 150 -6.14 -19.73 13.99
C ALA A 150 -6.89 -20.98 13.52
N ALA A 151 -8.18 -21.05 13.83
CA ALA A 151 -9.02 -22.19 13.47
C ALA A 151 -9.52 -22.13 12.01
N ARG A 152 -9.59 -20.93 11.42
CA ARG A 152 -10.12 -20.71 10.08
C ARG A 152 -9.35 -19.64 9.31
N GLY A 153 -9.48 -19.68 7.98
CA GLY A 153 -8.93 -18.70 7.06
C GLY A 153 -10.02 -18.06 6.21
N ILE A 154 -9.91 -16.78 5.91
CA ILE A 154 -10.81 -16.07 4.99
C ILE A 154 -9.97 -15.36 3.93
N ILE A 155 -10.31 -15.52 2.67
CA ILE A 155 -9.72 -14.76 1.57
C ILE A 155 -10.73 -13.70 1.14
N ALA A 156 -10.47 -12.45 1.52
CA ALA A 156 -11.38 -11.33 1.29
C ALA A 156 -11.03 -10.62 -0.02
N ILE A 157 -11.88 -10.74 -1.04
CA ILE A 157 -11.67 -10.20 -2.39
C ILE A 157 -12.90 -9.39 -2.81
N LYS A 158 -12.71 -8.24 -3.47
CA LYS A 158 -13.83 -7.47 -4.01
C LYS A 158 -14.63 -8.27 -5.03
N SER A 159 -15.96 -8.18 -4.97
CA SER A 159 -16.90 -8.95 -5.81
C SER A 159 -16.64 -8.80 -7.32
N LYS A 160 -16.18 -7.62 -7.77
CA LYS A 160 -15.83 -7.38 -9.17
C LYS A 160 -14.70 -8.25 -9.72
N ASN A 161 -13.81 -8.75 -8.85
CA ASN A 161 -12.61 -9.51 -9.26
C ASN A 161 -12.94 -11.00 -9.44
N THR A 162 -13.91 -11.30 -10.29
CA THR A 162 -14.47 -12.65 -10.49
C THR A 162 -13.40 -13.68 -10.89
N LYS A 163 -12.42 -13.29 -11.73
CA LYS A 163 -11.27 -14.15 -12.08
C LYS A 163 -10.42 -14.50 -10.86
N ALA A 164 -10.09 -13.53 -10.02
CA ALA A 164 -9.31 -13.76 -8.81
C ALA A 164 -10.06 -14.66 -7.81
N ILE A 165 -11.38 -14.46 -7.67
CA ILE A 165 -12.24 -15.33 -6.85
C ILE A 165 -12.22 -16.76 -7.38
N ALA A 166 -12.37 -16.95 -8.70
CA ALA A 166 -12.32 -18.26 -9.32
C ALA A 166 -10.96 -18.96 -9.13
N SER A 167 -9.86 -18.23 -9.37
CA SER A 167 -8.49 -18.74 -9.16
C SER A 167 -8.23 -19.17 -7.70
N MET A 168 -8.75 -18.43 -6.71
CA MET A 168 -8.62 -18.85 -5.31
C MET A 168 -9.49 -20.06 -5.00
N LYS A 169 -10.74 -20.09 -5.47
CA LYS A 169 -11.63 -21.25 -5.25
C LYS A 169 -11.07 -22.54 -5.86
N SER A 170 -10.32 -22.46 -6.96
CA SER A 170 -9.74 -23.65 -7.59
C SER A 170 -8.57 -24.28 -6.83
N VAL A 171 -7.98 -23.59 -5.85
CA VAL A 171 -6.84 -24.11 -5.07
C VAL A 171 -7.18 -24.44 -3.61
N ILE A 172 -8.37 -24.07 -3.13
CA ILE A 172 -8.78 -24.34 -1.75
C ILE A 172 -9.23 -25.79 -1.63
N ASP A 173 -8.57 -26.53 -0.76
CA ASP A 173 -8.89 -27.92 -0.40
C ASP A 173 -9.18 -28.12 1.10
N ASP A 174 -8.98 -27.08 1.93
CA ASP A 174 -9.26 -27.09 3.36
C ASP A 174 -10.63 -26.45 3.66
N ALA A 175 -11.55 -27.24 4.23
CA ALA A 175 -12.90 -26.80 4.59
C ALA A 175 -12.95 -25.67 5.63
N ARG A 176 -11.82 -25.37 6.30
CA ARG A 176 -11.70 -24.25 7.25
C ARG A 176 -11.40 -22.92 6.56
N ILE A 177 -11.17 -22.92 5.25
CA ILE A 177 -10.79 -21.75 4.46
C ILE A 177 -11.87 -21.43 3.44
N GLU A 178 -12.30 -20.18 3.39
CA GLU A 178 -13.33 -19.72 2.45
C GLU A 178 -12.94 -18.42 1.74
N VAL A 179 -13.61 -18.12 0.61
CA VAL A 179 -13.51 -16.83 -0.07
C VAL A 179 -14.72 -15.98 0.30
N ALA A 180 -14.47 -14.83 0.93
CA ALA A 180 -15.48 -13.82 1.23
C ALA A 180 -15.41 -12.68 0.20
N THR A 181 -16.59 -12.20 -0.24
CA THR A 181 -16.66 -11.07 -1.17
C THR A 181 -16.82 -9.74 -0.44
N LEU A 182 -16.11 -8.72 -0.93
CA LEU A 182 -16.20 -7.35 -0.43
C LEU A 182 -16.90 -6.42 -1.44
N PRO A 183 -17.56 -5.35 -1.00
CA PRO A 183 -18.06 -4.30 -1.88
C PRO A 183 -16.93 -3.66 -2.71
N ASP A 184 -17.21 -3.22 -3.94
CA ASP A 184 -16.24 -2.45 -4.74
C ASP A 184 -16.17 -0.99 -4.29
N LEU A 185 -15.67 -0.79 -3.08
CA LEU A 185 -15.61 0.51 -2.44
C LEU A 185 -14.23 0.76 -1.85
N TYR A 186 -13.77 2.01 -1.90
CA TYR A 186 -12.64 2.46 -1.09
C TYR A 186 -13.18 3.04 0.23
N PRO A 187 -12.68 2.62 1.42
CA PRO A 187 -11.47 1.87 1.67
C PRO A 187 -11.73 0.44 2.21
N MET A 188 -12.38 -0.45 1.44
CA MET A 188 -12.69 -1.83 1.90
C MET A 188 -11.47 -2.71 2.18
N GLY A 189 -10.25 -2.20 1.97
CA GLY A 189 -8.98 -2.86 2.25
C GLY A 189 -8.40 -2.45 3.59
N GLU A 190 -9.02 -1.49 4.29
CA GLU A 190 -8.68 -1.14 5.66
C GLU A 190 -9.08 -2.28 6.60
N GLU A 191 -8.22 -2.62 7.56
CA GLU A 191 -8.37 -3.85 8.33
C GLU A 191 -9.67 -3.92 9.14
N ARG A 192 -10.10 -2.80 9.73
CA ARG A 192 -11.36 -2.72 10.49
C ARG A 192 -12.57 -2.76 9.57
N ALA A 193 -12.48 -2.20 8.36
CA ALA A 193 -13.52 -2.36 7.34
C ALA A 193 -13.67 -3.83 6.94
N ILE A 194 -12.57 -4.53 6.64
CA ILE A 194 -12.61 -5.97 6.30
C ILE A 194 -13.25 -6.77 7.44
N ILE A 195 -12.79 -6.57 8.68
CA ILE A 195 -13.33 -7.29 9.84
C ILE A 195 -14.84 -7.02 10.00
N ARG A 196 -15.30 -5.79 9.80
CA ARG A 196 -16.73 -5.47 9.81
C ARG A 196 -17.48 -6.25 8.74
N GLU A 197 -17.00 -6.25 7.49
CA GLU A 197 -17.69 -6.91 6.38
C GLU A 197 -17.69 -8.44 6.50
N VAL A 198 -16.60 -9.05 6.99
CA VAL A 198 -16.47 -10.52 7.01
C VAL A 198 -16.85 -11.15 8.35
N LEU A 199 -16.71 -10.42 9.47
CA LEU A 199 -17.00 -10.92 10.82
C LEU A 199 -18.21 -10.22 11.48
N GLY A 200 -18.76 -9.16 10.88
CA GLY A 200 -19.85 -8.39 11.47
C GLY A 200 -19.44 -7.54 12.67
N GLN A 201 -18.13 -7.37 12.92
CA GLN A 201 -17.61 -6.64 14.08
C GLN A 201 -16.92 -5.34 13.66
N LEU A 202 -17.47 -4.20 14.07
CA LEU A 202 -16.78 -2.91 13.92
C LEU A 202 -15.88 -2.67 15.15
N LEU A 203 -14.58 -2.76 14.95
CA LEU A 203 -13.59 -2.44 15.98
C LEU A 203 -13.54 -0.93 16.27
N LYS A 204 -13.26 -0.57 17.51
CA LYS A 204 -12.96 0.82 17.89
C LYS A 204 -11.66 1.31 17.22
N PRO A 205 -11.50 2.63 17.01
CA PRO A 205 -10.33 3.20 16.32
C PRO A 205 -8.96 2.82 16.87
N GLU A 206 -8.86 2.62 18.18
CA GLU A 206 -7.65 2.22 18.90
C GLU A 206 -7.40 0.69 18.93
N GLN A 207 -8.40 -0.12 18.55
CA GLN A 207 -8.31 -1.57 18.60
C GLN A 207 -7.58 -2.13 17.37
N LEU A 208 -6.74 -3.14 17.63
CA LEU A 208 -6.10 -3.96 16.60
C LEU A 208 -7.01 -5.12 16.18
N PRO A 209 -6.79 -5.75 15.01
CA PRO A 209 -7.51 -6.94 14.58
C PRO A 209 -7.63 -8.06 15.63
N SER A 210 -6.64 -8.20 16.51
CA SER A 210 -6.66 -9.19 17.60
C SER A 210 -7.83 -9.03 18.57
N ALA A 211 -8.41 -7.83 18.70
CA ALA A 211 -9.62 -7.60 19.49
C ALA A 211 -10.88 -8.28 18.88
N ALA A 212 -10.83 -8.68 17.62
CA ALA A 212 -11.81 -9.53 16.95
C ALA A 212 -11.34 -10.99 16.82
N ASN A 213 -10.31 -11.38 17.57
CA ASN A 213 -9.62 -12.67 17.42
C ASN A 213 -9.16 -12.92 15.97
N ALA A 214 -8.65 -11.88 15.31
CA ALA A 214 -8.31 -11.89 13.89
C ALA A 214 -6.90 -11.36 13.60
N VAL A 215 -6.30 -11.88 12.53
CA VAL A 215 -5.09 -11.35 11.88
C VAL A 215 -5.42 -11.04 10.43
N VAL A 216 -5.22 -9.80 9.97
CA VAL A 216 -5.46 -9.42 8.56
C VAL A 216 -4.12 -9.27 7.83
N CYS A 217 -3.86 -10.02 6.78
CA CYS A 217 -2.58 -9.95 6.05
C CYS A 217 -2.79 -9.75 4.56
N ASN A 218 -2.03 -8.84 3.96
CA ASN A 218 -2.03 -8.64 2.52
C ASN A 218 -1.59 -9.93 1.78
N VAL A 219 -2.16 -10.19 0.61
CA VAL A 219 -1.88 -11.41 -0.17
C VAL A 219 -0.42 -11.54 -0.63
N GLU A 220 0.28 -10.45 -0.93
CA GLU A 220 1.71 -10.48 -1.27
C GLU A 220 2.56 -10.79 -0.04
N THR A 221 2.16 -10.28 1.13
CA THR A 221 2.78 -10.68 2.40
C THR A 221 2.62 -12.16 2.67
N LEU A 222 1.43 -12.73 2.45
CA LEU A 222 1.20 -14.18 2.61
C LEU A 222 2.02 -14.99 1.60
N ALA A 223 2.14 -14.52 0.35
CA ALA A 223 3.00 -15.16 -0.62
C ALA A 223 4.47 -15.16 -0.16
N ALA A 224 4.98 -14.05 0.36
CA ALA A 224 6.32 -13.99 0.95
C ALA A 224 6.48 -14.94 2.15
N VAL A 225 5.45 -15.13 2.98
CA VAL A 225 5.46 -16.13 4.06
C VAL A 225 5.63 -17.54 3.48
N CYS A 226 4.87 -17.88 2.45
CA CYS A 226 4.98 -19.18 1.77
C CYS A 226 6.40 -19.40 1.21
N GLU A 227 6.96 -18.41 0.51
CA GLU A 227 8.30 -18.50 -0.06
C GLU A 227 9.40 -18.61 1.01
N ALA A 228 9.27 -17.89 2.12
CA ALA A 228 10.20 -18.01 3.24
C ALA A 228 10.18 -19.42 3.85
N VAL A 229 8.99 -20.00 4.08
CA VAL A 229 8.87 -21.32 4.70
C VAL A 229 9.31 -22.45 3.74
N GLU A 230 8.84 -22.41 2.49
CA GLU A 230 9.07 -23.50 1.53
C GLU A 230 10.47 -23.40 0.92
N LEU A 231 10.85 -22.21 0.46
CA LEU A 231 12.05 -21.98 -0.34
C LEU A 231 13.20 -21.34 0.44
N LYS A 232 12.97 -20.95 1.71
CA LYS A 232 13.96 -20.19 2.49
C LYS A 232 14.34 -18.88 1.80
N LYS A 233 13.40 -18.31 1.04
CA LYS A 233 13.63 -17.11 0.23
C LYS A 233 13.44 -15.86 1.09
N PRO A 234 14.47 -14.98 1.20
CA PRO A 234 14.30 -13.68 1.84
C PRO A 234 13.54 -12.70 0.95
N VAL A 235 13.00 -11.63 1.55
CA VAL A 235 12.37 -10.55 0.79
C VAL A 235 13.44 -9.71 0.09
N MET A 236 13.51 -9.90 -1.23
CA MET A 236 14.46 -9.25 -2.14
C MET A 236 13.76 -8.47 -3.27
N THR A 237 12.47 -8.70 -3.45
CA THR A 237 11.69 -8.19 -4.58
C THR A 237 10.33 -7.66 -4.12
N LYS A 238 9.75 -6.79 -4.95
CA LYS A 238 8.41 -6.22 -4.76
C LYS A 238 7.59 -6.31 -6.04
N ASN A 239 6.30 -6.63 -5.92
CA ASN A 239 5.34 -6.50 -7.02
C ASN A 239 4.74 -5.10 -6.98
N LEU A 240 4.61 -4.44 -8.13
CA LEU A 240 4.03 -3.09 -8.17
C LEU A 240 3.36 -2.75 -9.51
N THR A 241 2.57 -1.69 -9.49
CA THR A 241 1.90 -1.14 -10.68
C THR A 241 2.48 0.22 -11.06
N VAL A 242 2.89 0.39 -12.32
CA VAL A 242 3.27 1.69 -12.90
C VAL A 242 2.17 2.14 -13.85
N ILE A 243 1.62 3.33 -13.63
CA ILE A 243 0.50 3.83 -14.42
C ILE A 243 0.42 5.35 -14.37
N GLY A 244 -0.15 5.98 -15.39
CA GLY A 244 -0.41 7.42 -15.37
C GLY A 244 -0.17 8.07 -16.73
N ARG A 245 0.46 9.22 -16.72
CA ARG A 245 0.84 10.00 -17.89
C ARG A 245 2.05 9.39 -18.60
N LEU A 246 1.85 8.24 -19.23
CA LEU A 246 2.89 7.42 -19.87
C LEU A 246 2.66 7.29 -21.39
N LYS A 247 3.75 7.15 -22.16
CA LYS A 247 3.66 6.98 -23.63
C LYS A 247 3.08 5.62 -24.02
N SER A 248 3.16 4.61 -23.14
CA SER A 248 2.55 3.29 -23.34
C SER A 248 1.02 3.31 -23.31
N GLY A 249 0.42 4.44 -22.89
CA GLY A 249 -1.03 4.62 -22.83
C GLY A 249 -1.53 4.71 -21.39
N ARG A 250 -2.81 4.34 -21.22
CA ARG A 250 -3.56 4.54 -19.95
C ARG A 250 -3.73 3.27 -19.13
N GLU A 251 -3.28 2.14 -19.64
CA GLU A 251 -3.37 0.85 -18.97
C GLU A 251 -2.29 0.70 -17.90
N ALA A 252 -2.54 -0.20 -16.94
CA ALA A 252 -1.62 -0.49 -15.86
C ALA A 252 -0.45 -1.36 -16.36
N ASN A 253 0.79 -0.91 -16.14
CA ASN A 253 1.99 -1.73 -16.34
C ASN A 253 2.29 -2.46 -15.03
N ILE A 254 2.07 -3.76 -14.99
CA ILE A 254 2.21 -4.56 -13.76
C ILE A 254 3.53 -5.32 -13.80
N PHE A 255 4.44 -4.94 -12.89
CA PHE A 255 5.74 -5.56 -12.75
C PHE A 255 5.74 -6.52 -11.56
N MET A 256 6.21 -7.74 -11.81
CA MET A 256 6.30 -8.80 -10.80
C MET A 256 7.77 -9.05 -10.47
N ASN A 257 8.06 -9.31 -9.19
CA ASN A 257 9.39 -9.62 -8.68
C ASN A 257 10.46 -8.55 -8.99
N VAL A 258 10.12 -7.27 -8.89
CA VAL A 258 11.07 -6.17 -9.12
C VAL A 258 12.08 -6.12 -7.97
N PRO A 259 13.40 -6.15 -8.22
CA PRO A 259 14.39 -6.06 -7.15
C PRO A 259 14.22 -4.79 -6.30
N ILE A 260 14.30 -4.92 -4.98
CA ILE A 260 14.31 -3.77 -4.08
C ILE A 260 15.54 -2.90 -4.37
N GLY A 261 15.38 -1.59 -4.35
CA GLY A 261 16.42 -0.64 -4.74
C GLY A 261 16.48 -0.32 -6.24
N THR A 262 15.59 -0.91 -7.05
CA THR A 262 15.43 -0.53 -8.46
C THR A 262 15.02 0.95 -8.56
N PRO A 263 15.69 1.77 -9.37
CA PRO A 263 15.29 3.15 -9.61
C PRO A 263 13.89 3.26 -10.23
N ILE A 264 13.06 4.16 -9.70
CA ILE A 264 11.71 4.41 -10.23
C ILE A 264 11.78 4.88 -11.70
N LYS A 265 12.79 5.69 -12.05
CA LYS A 265 13.01 6.14 -13.42
C LYS A 265 13.14 5.00 -14.42
N ASP A 266 13.75 3.88 -14.02
CA ASP A 266 13.95 2.73 -14.90
C ASP A 266 12.61 2.03 -15.16
N LEU A 267 11.77 1.90 -14.13
CA LEU A 267 10.42 1.34 -14.27
C LEU A 267 9.49 2.24 -15.09
N ILE A 268 9.61 3.56 -14.94
CA ILE A 268 8.88 4.52 -15.78
C ILE A 268 9.35 4.40 -17.24
N ALA A 269 10.66 4.27 -17.48
CA ALA A 269 11.20 4.11 -18.82
C ALA A 269 10.75 2.79 -19.47
N GLU A 270 10.77 1.68 -18.71
CA GLU A 270 10.28 0.37 -19.15
C GLU A 270 8.77 0.39 -19.42
N ALA A 271 8.01 1.16 -18.64
CA ALA A 271 6.60 1.45 -18.89
C ALA A 271 6.36 2.46 -20.03
N GLY A 272 7.35 2.71 -20.89
CA GLY A 272 7.25 3.57 -22.09
C GLY A 272 7.69 5.03 -21.89
N GLY A 273 8.03 5.44 -20.67
CA GLY A 273 8.43 6.81 -20.34
C GLY A 273 7.26 7.79 -20.20
N ILE A 274 7.55 8.98 -19.66
CA ILE A 274 6.56 10.03 -19.39
C ILE A 274 6.07 10.68 -20.69
N GLU A 275 4.75 10.91 -20.80
CA GLU A 275 4.11 11.59 -21.94
C GLU A 275 3.97 13.11 -21.68
N GLY A 276 4.88 13.90 -22.25
CA GLY A 276 4.84 15.36 -22.15
C GLY A 276 5.04 15.85 -20.72
N ASP A 277 4.41 16.98 -20.37
CA ASP A 277 4.47 17.52 -19.02
C ASP A 277 3.69 16.66 -18.03
N TYR A 278 4.26 16.48 -16.84
CA TYR A 278 3.64 15.77 -15.72
C TYR A 278 3.57 16.66 -14.47
N GLY A 279 2.72 16.28 -13.52
CA GLY A 279 2.54 17.00 -12.27
C GLY A 279 3.52 16.56 -11.20
N GLU A 280 3.34 15.34 -10.70
CA GLU A 280 4.22 14.73 -9.72
C GLU A 280 4.33 13.22 -9.97
N ILE A 281 5.35 12.60 -9.39
CA ILE A 281 5.46 11.15 -9.28
C ILE A 281 4.99 10.77 -7.87
N ILE A 282 4.02 9.87 -7.79
CA ILE A 282 3.51 9.36 -6.52
C ILE A 282 4.00 7.93 -6.34
N MET A 283 4.66 7.65 -5.22
CA MET A 283 4.97 6.29 -4.79
C MET A 283 3.91 5.80 -3.80
N GLY A 284 3.28 4.66 -4.12
CA GLY A 284 2.12 4.11 -3.42
C GLY A 284 0.84 4.16 -4.27
N GLY A 285 -0.32 4.24 -3.61
CA GLY A 285 -1.61 4.36 -4.27
C GLY A 285 -2.13 5.80 -4.37
N PRO A 286 -3.22 6.06 -5.13
CA PRO A 286 -3.77 7.41 -5.26
C PRO A 286 -4.17 8.08 -3.94
N PHE A 287 -4.57 7.32 -2.92
CA PHE A 287 -5.02 7.87 -1.63
C PHE A 287 -3.93 8.00 -0.59
N THR A 288 -3.08 7.00 -0.48
CA THR A 288 -2.07 6.92 0.59
C THR A 288 -0.64 7.18 0.12
N GLY A 289 -0.42 7.28 -1.19
CA GLY A 289 0.89 7.51 -1.78
C GLY A 289 1.46 8.90 -1.51
N LYS A 290 2.78 9.00 -1.62
CA LYS A 290 3.56 10.22 -1.36
C LYS A 290 4.18 10.74 -2.66
N SER A 291 4.28 12.06 -2.80
CA SER A 291 5.08 12.67 -3.86
C SER A 291 6.55 12.35 -3.62
N VAL A 292 7.24 11.92 -4.67
CA VAL A 292 8.66 11.53 -4.62
C VAL A 292 9.41 12.05 -5.84
N ASP A 293 10.74 12.10 -5.72
CA ASP A 293 11.62 12.39 -6.84
C ASP A 293 11.78 11.19 -7.76
N ILE A 294 12.07 11.45 -9.04
CA ILE A 294 12.23 10.41 -10.07
C ILE A 294 13.39 9.44 -9.79
N ASP A 295 14.39 9.88 -9.01
CA ASP A 295 15.54 9.07 -8.59
C ASP A 295 15.29 8.26 -7.30
N SER A 296 14.06 8.31 -6.76
CA SER A 296 13.65 7.41 -5.67
C SER A 296 13.66 5.96 -6.14
N VAL A 297 13.65 5.02 -5.20
CA VAL A 297 13.84 3.59 -5.47
C VAL A 297 12.69 2.75 -4.93
N VAL A 298 12.55 1.53 -5.46
CA VAL A 298 11.60 0.54 -4.97
C VAL A 298 11.96 0.07 -3.56
N GLU A 299 10.99 0.09 -2.66
CA GLU A 299 11.09 -0.42 -1.29
C GLU A 299 10.14 -1.62 -1.10
N LYS A 300 10.26 -2.32 0.04
CA LYS A 300 9.33 -3.40 0.45
C LYS A 300 7.85 -2.99 0.48
N THR A 301 7.56 -1.68 0.55
CA THR A 301 6.21 -1.13 0.65
C THR A 301 5.73 -0.45 -0.64
N THR A 302 6.54 -0.43 -1.70
CA THR A 302 6.20 0.24 -2.97
C THR A 302 5.16 -0.58 -3.74
N GLY A 303 3.88 -0.28 -3.54
CA GLY A 303 2.79 -0.93 -4.30
C GLY A 303 2.49 -0.29 -5.66
N GLY A 304 2.94 0.95 -5.88
CA GLY A 304 2.70 1.63 -7.15
C GLY A 304 3.59 2.84 -7.40
N VAL A 305 3.71 3.19 -8.67
CA VAL A 305 4.38 4.40 -9.18
C VAL A 305 3.41 5.09 -10.14
N LEU A 306 2.93 6.27 -9.75
CA LEU A 306 1.89 6.97 -10.47
C LEU A 306 2.43 8.27 -11.04
N VAL A 307 2.38 8.44 -12.36
CA VAL A 307 2.79 9.68 -13.04
C VAL A 307 1.55 10.52 -13.31
N THR A 308 1.44 11.69 -12.71
CA THR A 308 0.18 12.44 -12.72
C THR A 308 0.15 13.52 -13.79
N LEU A 309 -1.03 14.04 -14.11
CA LEU A 309 -1.13 15.31 -14.84
C LEU A 309 -0.70 16.49 -13.95
N PRO A 310 -0.28 17.62 -14.55
CA PRO A 310 -0.12 18.88 -13.82
C PRO A 310 -1.39 19.27 -13.06
N LEU A 311 -1.20 19.77 -11.84
CA LEU A 311 -2.31 20.30 -11.05
C LEU A 311 -2.86 21.58 -11.69
N PRO A 312 -4.18 21.79 -11.67
CA PRO A 312 -4.76 23.03 -12.18
C PRO A 312 -4.37 24.20 -11.29
N LYS A 313 -4.22 25.39 -11.88
CA LYS A 313 -4.06 26.63 -11.12
C LYS A 313 -5.40 27.07 -10.54
N GLU A 314 -5.40 27.43 -9.27
CA GLU A 314 -6.59 27.84 -8.53
C GLU A 314 -6.29 29.10 -7.74
N LYS A 315 -7.07 30.15 -7.97
CA LYS A 315 -6.90 31.47 -7.33
C LYS A 315 -7.95 31.75 -6.25
N ARG A 316 -9.02 30.96 -6.21
CA ARG A 316 -10.10 31.10 -5.23
C ARG A 316 -9.64 30.66 -3.85
N LYS A 317 -10.31 31.16 -2.82
CA LYS A 317 -10.11 30.76 -1.43
C LYS A 317 -10.55 29.32 -1.24
N MET A 318 -9.63 28.48 -0.79
CA MET A 318 -9.81 27.04 -0.70
C MET A 318 -10.11 26.58 0.72
N GLY A 319 -11.16 25.76 0.85
CA GLY A 319 -11.45 24.98 2.05
C GLY A 319 -10.92 23.55 1.92
N LEU A 320 -10.29 23.03 2.96
CA LEU A 320 -9.80 21.65 3.00
C LEU A 320 -10.73 20.77 3.83
N LEU A 321 -11.13 19.62 3.29
CA LEU A 321 -11.82 18.57 4.06
C LEU A 321 -10.91 17.34 4.21
N VAL A 322 -10.37 17.18 5.40
CA VAL A 322 -9.41 16.13 5.77
C VAL A 322 -10.17 14.85 6.14
N CYS A 323 -9.70 13.70 5.65
CA CYS A 323 -10.25 12.39 5.95
C CYS A 323 -9.18 11.45 6.45
N ALA A 324 -9.46 10.69 7.51
CA ALA A 324 -8.55 9.66 8.01
C ALA A 324 -8.38 8.47 7.03
N CYS A 325 -9.30 8.32 6.07
CA CYS A 325 -9.22 7.29 5.05
C CYS A 325 -8.38 7.69 3.83
N GLY A 326 -7.93 8.93 3.71
CA GLY A 326 -7.19 9.41 2.53
C GLY A 326 -6.03 10.31 2.92
N ALA A 327 -5.71 11.29 2.09
CA ALA A 327 -4.61 12.20 2.39
C ALA A 327 -4.88 13.07 3.64
N GLY A 328 -3.87 13.16 4.50
CA GLY A 328 -3.89 14.04 5.67
C GLY A 328 -3.78 15.53 5.30
N GLU A 329 -3.91 16.39 6.31
CA GLU A 329 -3.88 17.85 6.15
C GLU A 329 -2.61 18.36 5.47
N VAL A 330 -1.44 17.84 5.87
CA VAL A 330 -0.13 18.23 5.31
C VAL A 330 -0.14 18.08 3.78
N ARG A 331 -0.62 16.93 3.29
CA ARG A 331 -0.68 16.64 1.86
C ARG A 331 -1.71 17.51 1.15
N LEU A 332 -2.86 17.80 1.77
CA LEU A 332 -3.85 18.71 1.17
C LEU A 332 -3.32 20.14 1.07
N ARG A 333 -2.57 20.62 2.07
CA ARG A 333 -1.93 21.94 2.04
C ARG A 333 -0.83 22.01 0.97
N GLU A 334 -0.02 20.97 0.85
CA GLU A 334 0.99 20.85 -0.22
C GLU A 334 0.33 20.95 -1.62
N LEU A 335 -0.76 20.23 -1.84
CA LEU A 335 -1.51 20.29 -3.10
C LEU A 335 -2.11 21.68 -3.34
N ALA A 336 -2.74 22.28 -2.34
CA ALA A 336 -3.28 23.63 -2.44
C ALA A 336 -2.18 24.66 -2.80
N GLN A 337 -1.00 24.53 -2.19
CA GLN A 337 0.18 25.34 -2.51
C GLN A 337 0.64 25.13 -3.96
N LYS A 338 0.77 23.88 -4.43
CA LYS A 338 1.12 23.57 -5.84
C LYS A 338 0.10 24.14 -6.84
N MET A 339 -1.19 24.17 -6.45
CA MET A 339 -2.28 24.79 -7.22
C MET A 339 -2.24 26.33 -7.17
N GLY A 340 -1.54 26.94 -6.21
CA GLY A 340 -1.50 28.39 -5.99
C GLY A 340 -2.70 28.95 -5.23
N ALA A 341 -3.44 28.10 -4.51
CA ALA A 341 -4.65 28.48 -3.79
C ALA A 341 -4.34 28.89 -2.34
N GLU A 342 -5.04 29.93 -1.86
CA GLU A 342 -5.02 30.32 -0.45
C GLU A 342 -5.93 29.40 0.37
N VAL A 343 -5.39 28.72 1.39
CA VAL A 343 -6.18 27.89 2.29
C VAL A 343 -6.78 28.76 3.41
N VAL A 344 -8.11 28.90 3.42
CA VAL A 344 -8.82 29.78 4.38
C VAL A 344 -9.52 29.04 5.50
N SER A 345 -9.79 27.74 5.33
CA SER A 345 -10.43 26.93 6.36
C SER A 345 -10.06 25.47 6.18
N VAL A 346 -9.91 24.76 7.30
CA VAL A 346 -9.68 23.31 7.32
C VAL A 346 -10.69 22.68 8.26
N GLU A 347 -11.39 21.66 7.79
CA GLU A 347 -12.27 20.84 8.61
C GLU A 347 -11.86 19.38 8.49
N ARG A 348 -12.10 18.62 9.55
CA ARG A 348 -11.97 17.16 9.54
C ARG A 348 -13.34 16.54 9.27
N CYS A 349 -13.35 15.45 8.51
CA CYS A 349 -14.54 14.61 8.31
C CYS A 349 -15.15 14.23 9.66
N LYS A 350 -16.49 14.16 9.72
CA LYS A 350 -17.23 13.86 10.96
C LYS A 350 -16.77 12.61 11.73
N GLN A 351 -16.23 11.62 11.04
CA GLN A 351 -15.78 10.35 11.63
C GLN A 351 -14.29 10.34 12.00
N VAL A 352 -13.59 11.47 11.83
CA VAL A 352 -12.17 11.53 12.19
C VAL A 352 -12.06 11.64 13.70
N VAL A 353 -11.30 10.71 14.28
CA VAL A 353 -10.91 10.72 15.68
C VAL A 353 -9.40 10.67 15.81
N ASP A 354 -8.88 11.28 16.87
CA ASP A 354 -7.45 11.25 17.19
C ASP A 354 -7.13 9.95 17.95
N VAL A 355 -6.10 9.22 17.47
CA VAL A 355 -5.60 7.98 18.07
C VAL A 355 -4.09 8.09 18.19
N LYS A 356 -3.61 8.38 19.41
CA LYS A 356 -2.20 8.66 19.72
C LYS A 356 -1.64 9.74 18.78
N ASN A 357 -0.66 9.40 17.95
CA ASN A 357 0.02 10.32 17.02
C ASN A 357 -0.57 10.27 15.59
N SER A 358 -1.77 9.72 15.42
CA SER A 358 -2.42 9.53 14.12
C SER A 358 -3.91 9.85 14.19
N ILE A 359 -4.54 9.98 13.03
CA ILE A 359 -6.00 10.07 12.93
C ILE A 359 -6.57 8.75 12.38
N LYS A 360 -7.75 8.36 12.86
CA LYS A 360 -8.49 7.17 12.41
C LYS A 360 -9.93 7.54 12.09
N CYS A 361 -10.56 6.73 11.24
CA CYS A 361 -11.97 6.86 10.93
C CYS A 361 -12.79 5.96 11.86
N GLU A 362 -13.89 6.45 12.42
CA GLU A 362 -14.79 5.65 13.27
C GLU A 362 -15.39 4.46 12.52
N ASN A 363 -15.87 4.66 11.29
CA ASN A 363 -16.48 3.61 10.48
C ASN A 363 -15.99 3.71 9.02
N PRO A 364 -14.80 3.16 8.70
CA PRO A 364 -14.19 3.35 7.39
C PRO A 364 -15.08 2.85 6.26
N GLY A 365 -15.39 3.73 5.30
CA GLY A 365 -16.21 3.43 4.13
C GLY A 365 -17.72 3.63 4.29
N ASN A 366 -18.22 3.90 5.51
CA ASN A 366 -19.64 4.10 5.79
C ASN A 366 -19.85 5.45 6.49
N CYS A 367 -20.28 6.48 5.76
CA CYS A 367 -20.15 7.88 6.17
C CYS A 367 -21.49 8.56 6.50
N PRO A 368 -21.61 9.27 7.66
CA PRO A 368 -22.86 9.84 8.16
C PRO A 368 -23.26 11.18 7.50
N GLY A 369 -22.62 11.54 6.38
CA GLY A 369 -22.84 12.81 5.68
C GLY A 369 -21.99 13.99 6.15
N GLN A 370 -21.46 14.78 5.21
CA GLN A 370 -20.54 15.90 5.49
C GLN A 370 -21.17 17.30 5.39
N ALA A 371 -22.50 17.42 5.38
CA ALA A 371 -23.19 18.69 5.14
C ALA A 371 -22.75 19.83 6.07
N GLU A 372 -22.69 19.56 7.38
CA GLU A 372 -22.25 20.51 8.41
C GLU A 372 -20.82 21.02 8.15
N LYS A 373 -19.88 20.13 7.81
CA LYS A 373 -18.48 20.50 7.56
C LYS A 373 -18.35 21.34 6.29
N VAL A 374 -19.07 20.97 5.23
CA VAL A 374 -19.12 21.73 3.97
C VAL A 374 -19.71 23.13 4.19
N LEU A 375 -20.79 23.26 4.96
CA LEU A 375 -21.41 24.55 5.30
C LEU A 375 -20.46 25.42 6.13
N LYS A 376 -19.73 24.83 7.09
CA LYS A 376 -18.74 25.54 7.91
C LYS A 376 -17.56 26.04 7.08
N LEU A 377 -17.02 25.22 6.18
CA LEU A 377 -15.97 25.65 5.23
C LEU A 377 -16.44 26.86 4.41
N LYS A 378 -17.67 26.83 3.88
CA LYS A 378 -18.25 27.96 3.14
C LYS A 378 -18.43 29.21 4.01
N LYS A 379 -18.96 29.04 5.22
CA LYS A 379 -19.14 30.14 6.19
C LYS A 379 -17.82 30.82 6.52
N ASN A 380 -16.74 30.06 6.56
CA ASN A 380 -15.37 30.54 6.80
C ASN A 380 -14.69 31.10 5.53
N GLY A 381 -15.44 31.33 4.45
CA GLY A 381 -14.96 32.02 3.25
C GLY A 381 -14.39 31.12 2.17
N ALA A 382 -14.54 29.79 2.25
CA ALA A 382 -14.16 28.90 1.15
C ALA A 382 -15.08 29.11 -0.06
N GLU A 383 -14.46 29.34 -1.21
CA GLU A 383 -15.10 29.47 -2.53
C GLU A 383 -14.96 28.17 -3.35
N VAL A 384 -13.98 27.35 -3.01
CA VAL A 384 -13.69 26.05 -3.62
C VAL A 384 -13.22 25.06 -2.55
N LEU A 385 -13.49 23.77 -2.75
CA LEU A 385 -13.07 22.72 -1.82
C LEU A 385 -12.01 21.82 -2.43
N LEU A 386 -11.00 21.45 -1.64
CA LEU A 386 -10.11 20.33 -1.90
C LEU A 386 -10.34 19.25 -0.84
N ILE A 387 -10.73 18.07 -1.29
CA ILE A 387 -11.15 16.97 -0.42
C ILE A 387 -10.24 15.74 -0.56
N SER A 388 -10.16 14.95 0.51
CA SER A 388 -9.38 13.70 0.61
C SER A 388 -10.24 12.47 0.95
N ASN A 389 -11.55 12.64 0.87
CA ASN A 389 -12.53 11.74 1.46
C ASN A 389 -12.63 10.42 0.69
N CYS A 390 -12.85 9.31 1.41
CA CYS A 390 -13.12 8.02 0.76
C CYS A 390 -14.33 8.08 -0.18
N SER A 391 -14.55 7.04 -0.99
CA SER A 391 -15.58 7.03 -2.03
C SER A 391 -16.97 7.43 -1.51
N ASP A 392 -17.40 6.85 -0.38
CA ASP A 392 -18.70 7.18 0.21
C ASP A 392 -18.76 8.60 0.77
N CYS A 393 -17.75 8.98 1.55
CA CYS A 393 -17.68 10.32 2.08
C CYS A 393 -17.65 11.39 0.97
N SER A 394 -16.97 11.12 -0.15
CA SER A 394 -16.96 11.98 -1.33
C SER A 394 -18.36 12.15 -1.95
N ASN A 395 -19.17 11.08 -2.00
CA ASN A 395 -20.56 11.17 -2.46
C ASN A 395 -21.41 12.05 -1.56
N THR A 396 -21.22 11.95 -0.24
CA THR A 396 -21.95 12.84 0.68
C THR A 396 -21.58 14.32 0.51
N VAL A 397 -20.30 14.63 0.24
CA VAL A 397 -19.86 15.99 -0.08
C VAL A 397 -20.53 16.48 -1.36
N MET A 398 -20.56 15.64 -2.39
CA MET A 398 -21.15 15.96 -3.69
C MET A 398 -22.67 16.05 -3.68
N GLY A 399 -23.35 15.50 -2.67
CA GLY A 399 -24.78 15.75 -2.43
C GLY A 399 -25.09 17.16 -1.90
N VAL A 400 -24.07 17.89 -1.44
CA VAL A 400 -24.21 19.20 -0.75
C VAL A 400 -23.49 20.33 -1.48
N ALA A 401 -22.20 20.18 -1.78
CA ALA A 401 -21.35 21.25 -2.33
C ALA A 401 -21.91 21.88 -3.63
N PRO A 402 -22.43 21.12 -4.62
CA PRO A 402 -23.03 21.70 -5.81
C PRO A 402 -24.25 22.59 -5.52
N LYS A 403 -25.10 22.20 -4.56
CA LYS A 403 -26.27 23.02 -4.14
C LYS A 403 -25.84 24.36 -3.53
N LEU A 404 -24.64 24.38 -2.95
CA LEU A 404 -24.02 25.57 -2.39
C LEU A 404 -23.17 26.35 -3.41
N LYS A 405 -23.14 25.94 -4.69
CA LYS A 405 -22.26 26.51 -5.73
C LYS A 405 -20.78 26.48 -5.35
N LEU A 406 -20.34 25.44 -4.63
CA LEU A 406 -18.94 25.20 -4.28
C LEU A 406 -18.35 24.14 -5.22
N PRO A 407 -17.41 24.50 -6.11
CA PRO A 407 -16.66 23.51 -6.88
C PRO A 407 -15.79 22.66 -5.95
N VAL A 408 -15.55 21.42 -6.37
CA VAL A 408 -14.82 20.43 -5.58
C VAL A 408 -13.71 19.80 -6.42
N TYR A 409 -12.50 19.85 -5.90
CA TYR A 409 -11.36 19.02 -6.31
C TYR A 409 -11.22 17.87 -5.33
N HIS A 410 -10.86 16.70 -5.85
CA HIS A 410 -10.41 15.58 -5.03
C HIS A 410 -8.89 15.46 -5.17
N HIS A 411 -8.16 15.13 -4.10
CA HIS A 411 -6.69 15.04 -4.20
C HIS A 411 -6.25 14.05 -5.27
N THR A 412 -7.03 13.03 -5.62
CA THR A 412 -6.68 12.02 -6.65
C THR A 412 -6.93 12.50 -8.07
N ASP A 413 -7.51 13.68 -8.30
CA ASP A 413 -8.04 14.05 -9.61
C ASP A 413 -7.00 14.03 -10.71
N HIS A 414 -5.82 14.57 -10.42
CA HIS A 414 -4.70 14.68 -11.32
C HIS A 414 -4.23 13.30 -11.84
N ILE A 415 -4.16 12.27 -10.99
CA ILE A 415 -3.86 10.91 -11.44
C ILE A 415 -5.05 10.24 -12.14
N MET A 416 -6.28 10.38 -11.62
CA MET A 416 -7.47 9.77 -12.24
C MET A 416 -7.70 10.31 -13.65
N ARG A 417 -7.45 11.60 -13.88
CA ARG A 417 -7.54 12.22 -15.20
C ARG A 417 -6.44 11.74 -16.15
N ALA A 418 -5.23 11.50 -15.65
CA ALA A 418 -4.11 11.02 -16.48
C ALA A 418 -4.46 9.72 -17.21
N VAL A 419 -5.23 8.85 -16.56
CA VAL A 419 -5.64 7.54 -17.08
C VAL A 419 -7.07 7.52 -17.63
N GLY A 420 -7.77 8.66 -17.64
CA GLY A 420 -9.19 8.70 -18.05
C GLY A 420 -10.15 7.95 -17.12
N HIS A 421 -9.74 7.67 -15.88
CA HIS A 421 -10.58 7.02 -14.88
C HIS A 421 -11.66 7.98 -14.37
N ARG A 422 -12.84 7.45 -14.04
CA ARG A 422 -13.91 8.24 -13.42
C ARG A 422 -13.44 8.83 -12.09
N LEU A 423 -13.66 10.12 -11.90
CA LEU A 423 -13.18 10.80 -10.68
C LEU A 423 -13.87 10.21 -9.45
N VAL A 424 -13.12 10.05 -8.34
CA VAL A 424 -13.62 9.46 -7.08
C VAL A 424 -14.93 10.11 -6.63
N ARG A 425 -14.99 11.45 -6.60
CA ARG A 425 -16.20 12.21 -6.23
C ARG A 425 -17.37 12.10 -7.21
N ARG A 426 -17.21 11.34 -8.30
CA ARG A 426 -18.27 11.09 -9.29
C ARG A 426 -18.65 9.62 -9.33
N LEU A 427 -18.01 8.74 -8.56
CA LEU A 427 -18.35 7.31 -8.52
C LEU A 427 -19.72 7.14 -7.85
N LYS A 428 -20.61 6.37 -8.48
CA LYS A 428 -21.82 5.91 -7.79
C LYS A 428 -21.43 4.70 -6.97
N ILE A 429 -21.92 4.64 -5.73
CA ILE A 429 -21.83 3.42 -4.93
C ILE A 429 -23.07 2.64 -5.32
N GLU A 430 -22.84 1.47 -5.91
CA GLU A 430 -23.87 0.52 -6.33
C GLU A 430 -24.08 -0.53 -5.25
#